data_AF-A0A671MLB7-F1
#
_entry.id   AF-A0A671MLB7-F1
#
_cell.length_a   1.000
_cell.length_b   1.000
_cell.length_c   1.000
_cell.angle_alpha   90.00
_cell.angle_beta   90.00
_cell.angle_gamma   90.00
#
_symmetry.space_group_name_H-M   'P 1'
#
loop_
_entity.id
_entity.type
_entity.pdbx_description
1 polymer ?
#
loop_
_entity_poly.entity_id
_entity_poly.type
_entity_poly.pdbx_seq_one_letter_code
_entity_poly.pdbx_strand_id
1 'polypeptide(L)' 'MGNRGMEELIPLVNRLQDAFSAIGQTCDLDLPQIAVVGGQSA' A
#
# COMPACT_ATOMS: atom_id res chain seq x y z
N MET A 1 -16.33 7.45 -10.99
CA MET A 1 -15.13 7.39 -11.85
C MET A 1 -14.03 6.75 -11.02
N GLY A 2 -13.53 5.60 -11.45
CA GLY A 2 -12.66 4.72 -10.66
C GLY A 2 -11.22 5.21 -10.57
N ASN A 3 -10.54 4.78 -9.52
CA ASN A 3 -9.21 5.19 -9.10
C ASN A 3 -8.11 4.54 -9.96
N ARG A 4 -8.16 4.76 -11.29
CA ARG A 4 -7.28 4.12 -12.29
C ARG A 4 -5.79 4.22 -11.95
N GLY A 5 -5.36 5.35 -11.41
CA GLY A 5 -3.98 5.51 -10.93
C GLY A 5 -3.60 4.52 -9.82
N MET A 6 -4.51 4.19 -8.90
CA MET A 6 -4.26 3.14 -7.89
C MET A 6 -4.26 1.73 -8.51
N GLU A 7 -5.13 1.46 -9.49
CA GLU A 7 -5.19 0.16 -10.16
C GLU A 7 -3.86 -0.19 -10.84
N GLU A 8 -3.13 0.82 -11.33
CA GLU A 8 -1.77 0.66 -11.87
C GLU A 8 -0.68 0.69 -10.79
N LEU A 9 -0.88 1.46 -9.71
CA LEU A 9 0.12 1.61 -8.63
C LEU A 9 0.22 0.37 -7.73
N ILE A 10 -0.91 -0.29 -7.43
CA ILE A 10 -0.94 -1.46 -6.53
C ILE A 10 -0.05 -2.60 -7.06
N PRO A 11 -0.16 -3.06 -8.34
CA PRO A 11 0.71 -4.09 -8.87
C PRO A 11 2.19 -3.70 -8.89
N LEU A 12 2.50 -2.43 -9.13
CA LEU A 12 3.87 -1.93 -9.16
C LEU A 12 4.51 -1.99 -7.77
N VAL A 13 3.78 -1.49 -6.76
CA VAL A 13 4.21 -1.49 -5.36
C VAL A 13 4.39 -2.91 -4.83
N ASN A 14 3.51 -3.85 -5.19
CA ASN A 14 3.66 -5.25 -4.81
C ASN A 14 4.95 -5.87 -5.38
N ARG A 15 5.23 -5.66 -6.68
CA ARG A 15 6.47 -6.16 -7.29
C ARG A 15 7.72 -5.58 -6.64
N LEU A 16 7.67 -4.32 -6.24
CA LEU A 16 8.77 -3.68 -5.52
C LEU A 16 8.96 -4.37 -4.16
N GLN A 17 7.89 -4.53 -3.37
CA GLN A 17 7.94 -5.24 -2.09
C GLN A 17 8.48 -6.68 -2.23
N ASP A 18 8.05 -7.42 -3.25
CA ASP A 18 8.56 -8.76 -3.56
C ASP A 18 10.07 -8.76 -3.83
N ALA A 19 10.57 -7.75 -4.58
CA ALA A 19 11.99 -7.63 -4.88
C ALA A 19 12.84 -7.33 -3.64
N PHE A 20 12.36 -6.47 -2.74
CA PHE A 20 13.02 -6.19 -1.45
C PHE A 20 13.00 -7.42 -0.54
N SER A 21 11.86 -8.11 -0.47
CA SER A 21 11.70 -9.35 0.29
C SER A 21 12.68 -10.44 -0.18
N ALA A 22 12.88 -10.56 -1.50
CA ALA A 22 13.81 -11.52 -2.10
C ALA A 22 15.28 -11.30 -1.71
N ILE A 23 15.66 -10.08 -1.33
CA ILE A 23 17.01 -9.74 -0.86
C ILE A 23 17.10 -9.61 0.67
N GLY A 24 16.05 -10.00 1.40
CA GLY A 24 16.00 -9.90 2.87
C GLY A 24 15.99 -8.46 3.38
N GLN A 25 15.42 -7.53 2.61
CA GLN A 25 15.26 -6.13 2.98
C GLN A 25 13.77 -5.78 3.07
N THR A 26 13.46 -4.79 3.90
CA THR A 26 12.11 -4.21 3.97
C THR A 26 11.98 -3.10 2.94
N CYS A 27 10.88 -3.08 2.20
CA CYS A 27 10.50 -1.93 1.36
C CYS A 27 9.68 -0.94 2.21
N ASP A 28 10.35 -0.01 2.88
CA ASP A 28 9.69 1.06 3.63
C ASP A 28 9.18 2.15 2.66
N LEU A 29 8.01 1.90 2.09
CA LEU A 29 7.23 2.91 1.38
C LEU A 29 6.28 3.57 2.38
N ASP A 30 6.55 4.83 2.72
CA ASP A 30 5.64 5.66 3.52
C ASP A 30 4.43 6.07 2.66
N LEU A 31 3.52 5.11 2.48
CA LEU A 31 2.28 5.34 1.77
C LEU A 31 1.28 6.00 2.73
N PRO A 32 0.58 7.07 2.31
CA PRO A 32 -0.41 7.72 3.14
C PRO A 32 -1.52 6.73 3.48
N GLN A 33 -1.63 6.33 4.75
CA GLN A 33 -2.71 5.47 5.20
C GLN A 33 -4.01 6.28 5.34
N ILE A 34 -5.13 5.73 4.88
CA ILE A 34 -6.45 6.26 5.22
C ILE A 34 -6.82 5.71 6.59
N ALA A 35 -6.62 6.50 7.64
CA ALA A 35 -7.06 6.14 8.98
C ALA A 35 -8.61 6.15 9.03
N VAL A 36 -9.23 4.98 9.07
CA VAL A 36 -10.67 4.86 9.33
C VAL A 36 -10.88 4.83 10.83
N VAL A 37 -11.13 5.99 11.42
CA VAL A 37 -11.55 6.08 12.83
C VAL A 37 -13.05 5.80 12.88
N GLY A 38 -13.42 4.53 13.00
CA GLY A 38 -14.78 4.16 13.36
C GLY A 38 -15.04 4.66 14.77
N GLY A 39 -15.91 5.67 14.92
CA GLY A 39 -16.47 5.98 16.23
C GLY A 39 -17.10 4.71 16.77
N GLN A 40 -16.57 4.20 17.89
CA GLN A 40 -17.26 3.19 18.68
C GLN A 40 -18.69 3.73 18.88
N SER A 41 -19.68 3.06 18.31
CA SER A 41 -21.06 3.30 18.74
C SER A 41 -21.09 3.04 20.24
N ALA A 42 -21.35 4.10 21.01
CA ALA A 42 -21.73 4.04 22.41
C ALA A 42 -23.08 3.34 22.59
#